data_AF-A0A433S8R2-F1
#
_entry.id   AF-A0A433S8R2-F1
#
_cell.length_a   1.000
_cell.length_b   1.000
_cell.length_c   1.000
_cell.angle_alpha   90.00
_cell.angle_beta   90.00
_cell.angle_gamma   90.00
#
_symmetry.space_group_name_H-M   'P 1'
#
loop_
_entity.id
_entity.type
_entity.pdbx_description
1 polymer ?
#
loop_
_entity_poly.entity_id
_entity_poly.type
_entity_poly.pdbx_seq_one_letter_code
_entity_poly.pdbx_strand_id
1 'polypeptide(L)'
;MSCPTCPRNCGTGRANVVPDKRDDPIYVALCMTLCEVRKEFCEGRHRGKTQSSVAEERARNSPELRRAIQNHSDPRIRGGESAVNRERYVRYDNADPNWNRRRVDPRTIQNHLDNIERQIRRQGARILATRAGQAAARSWLKIVPILNIISTAYDVYDIASAGVDIVQQIQAAREQFSGDVYRIRPDVAVTGPNGQLQAAYDFKFDTDDWQPGQQELYAQDLRNSGAANPEPQSVNAVDCGCDGPARINSAGAVG
;
A
#
# COMPACT_ATOMS: atom_id res chain seq x y z
N MET A 1 5.56 27.88 -24.29
CA MET A 1 4.50 28.17 -23.32
C MET A 1 4.97 27.69 -21.95
N SER A 2 5.02 28.58 -20.97
CA SER A 2 5.31 28.23 -19.57
C SER A 2 4.08 27.54 -18.98
N CYS A 3 4.28 26.34 -18.48
CA CYS A 3 3.27 25.58 -17.76
C CYS A 3 2.80 26.40 -16.55
N PRO A 4 1.51 26.75 -16.42
CA PRO A 4 1.01 27.55 -15.30
C PRO A 4 1.24 26.87 -13.94
N THR A 5 1.25 25.54 -13.92
CA THR A 5 1.42 24.70 -12.74
C THR A 5 2.87 24.38 -12.41
N CYS A 6 3.82 24.69 -13.30
CA CYS A 6 5.22 24.37 -13.07
C CYS A 6 6.18 25.30 -13.83
N PRO A 7 6.51 26.48 -13.27
CA PRO A 7 7.49 27.37 -13.87
C PRO A 7 8.90 26.78 -13.73
N ARG A 8 9.32 26.06 -14.78
CA ARG A 8 10.68 25.59 -15.10
C ARG A 8 11.36 24.59 -14.17
N ASN A 9 10.96 24.47 -12.90
CA ASN A 9 11.55 23.53 -11.94
C ASN A 9 10.46 22.91 -11.06
N CYS A 10 9.72 21.90 -11.55
CA CYS A 10 8.95 21.04 -10.65
C CYS A 10 10.03 20.45 -9.73
N GLY A 11 9.95 20.73 -8.42
CA GLY A 11 10.99 20.35 -7.48
C GLY A 11 11.39 18.87 -7.61
N THR A 12 12.55 18.49 -7.09
CA THR A 12 13.01 17.09 -7.15
C THR A 12 12.22 16.16 -6.24
N GLY A 13 11.16 16.64 -5.57
CA GLY A 13 10.39 15.90 -4.56
C GLY A 13 11.14 15.61 -3.25
N ARG A 14 12.45 15.90 -3.16
CA ARG A 14 13.29 15.57 -1.98
C ARG A 14 13.57 16.77 -1.07
N ALA A 15 13.80 17.94 -1.64
CA ALA A 15 14.18 19.15 -0.88
C ALA A 15 12.97 19.95 -0.35
N ASN A 16 11.80 19.75 -0.94
CA ASN A 16 10.62 20.59 -0.70
C ASN A 16 9.51 19.88 0.08
N VAL A 17 9.75 18.67 0.58
CA VAL A 17 8.77 17.94 1.41
C VAL A 17 8.50 18.72 2.69
N VAL A 18 7.23 18.84 3.05
CA VAL A 18 6.77 19.45 4.31
C VAL A 18 7.45 18.78 5.51
N PRO A 19 7.77 19.54 6.58
CA PRO A 19 8.63 19.05 7.67
C PRO A 19 8.15 17.76 8.35
N ASP A 20 6.84 17.59 8.54
CA ASP A 20 6.22 16.44 9.20
C ASP A 20 6.29 15.13 8.39
N LYS A 21 6.44 15.23 7.06
CA LYS A 21 6.57 14.06 6.16
C LYS A 21 8.01 13.78 5.72
N ARG A 22 8.95 14.67 6.06
CA ARG A 22 10.34 14.59 5.58
C ARG A 22 11.10 13.39 6.14
N ASP A 23 10.72 12.94 7.34
CA ASP A 23 11.35 11.80 8.01
C ASP A 23 10.81 10.44 7.54
N ASP A 24 9.76 10.43 6.72
CA ASP A 24 9.26 9.24 6.04
C ASP A 24 9.98 9.08 4.68
N PRO A 25 10.97 8.18 4.58
CA PRO A 25 11.73 8.03 3.33
C PRO A 25 10.89 7.46 2.19
N ILE A 26 9.77 6.79 2.50
CA ILE A 26 8.85 6.25 1.50
C ILE A 26 8.01 7.38 0.93
N TYR A 27 7.45 8.23 1.78
CA TYR A 27 6.75 9.44 1.34
C TYR A 27 7.64 10.32 0.46
N VAL A 28 8.89 10.54 0.86
CA VAL A 28 9.87 11.29 0.06
C VAL A 28 10.11 10.65 -1.32
N ALA A 29 10.28 9.33 -1.39
CA ALA A 29 10.45 8.63 -2.67
C ALA A 29 9.21 8.73 -3.57
N LEU A 30 8.01 8.70 -2.98
CA LEU A 30 6.76 8.87 -3.72
C LEU A 30 6.59 10.33 -4.17
N CYS A 31 7.03 11.32 -3.40
CA CYS A 31 7.08 12.72 -3.84
C CYS A 31 7.95 12.92 -5.09
N MET A 32 9.08 12.22 -5.20
CA MET A 32 9.90 12.24 -6.41
C MET A 32 9.09 11.71 -7.61
N THR A 33 8.39 10.59 -7.43
CA THR A 33 7.52 10.01 -8.47
C THR A 33 6.41 10.99 -8.88
N LEU A 34 5.73 11.60 -7.91
CA LEU A 34 4.66 12.56 -8.16
C LEU A 34 5.17 13.77 -8.97
N CYS A 35 6.28 14.39 -8.57
CA CYS A 35 6.84 15.54 -9.26
C CYS A 35 7.29 15.18 -10.70
N GLU A 36 7.86 13.99 -10.91
CA GLU A 36 8.21 13.51 -12.25
C GLU A 36 7.00 13.32 -13.15
N VAL A 37 5.92 12.72 -12.62
CA VAL A 37 4.66 12.55 -13.36
C VAL A 37 4.07 13.91 -13.72
N ARG A 38 4.01 14.86 -12.78
CA ARG A 38 3.54 16.22 -13.06
C ARG A 38 4.34 16.88 -14.18
N LYS A 39 5.67 16.79 -14.13
CA LYS A 39 6.55 17.31 -15.19
C LYS A 39 6.27 16.64 -16.54
N GLU A 40 6.11 15.32 -16.57
CA GLU A 40 5.82 14.58 -17.80
C GLU A 40 4.49 15.01 -18.45
N PHE A 41 3.44 15.21 -17.65
CA PHE A 41 2.14 15.68 -18.13
C PHE A 41 2.20 17.13 -18.61
N CYS A 42 2.89 17.98 -17.85
CA CYS A 42 3.14 19.37 -18.21
C CYS A 42 3.91 19.51 -19.55
N GLU A 43 4.83 18.59 -19.84
CA GLU A 43 5.61 18.55 -21.09
C GLU A 43 4.90 17.80 -22.23
N GLY A 44 3.68 17.28 -22.02
CA GLY A 44 2.92 16.53 -23.02
C GLY A 44 3.52 15.16 -23.37
N ARG A 45 4.38 14.60 -22.50
CA ARG A 45 5.11 13.34 -22.75
C ARG A 45 4.36 12.08 -22.30
N HIS A 46 3.14 12.23 -21.78
CA HIS A 46 2.33 11.16 -21.16
C HIS A 46 1.70 10.14 -22.11
N ARG A 47 1.84 10.31 -23.44
CA ARG A 47 1.41 9.35 -24.48
C ARG A 47 -0.02 8.81 -24.30
N GLY A 48 -0.95 9.64 -23.84
CA GLY A 48 -2.36 9.26 -23.64
C GLY A 48 -2.67 8.47 -22.35
N LYS A 49 -1.69 8.25 -21.47
CA LYS A 49 -1.92 7.69 -20.13
C LYS A 49 -2.50 8.73 -19.17
N THR A 50 -3.09 8.26 -18.07
CA THR A 50 -3.52 9.08 -16.91
C THR A 50 -2.36 9.26 -15.92
N GLN A 51 -2.40 10.33 -15.10
CA GLN A 51 -1.33 10.61 -14.13
C GLN A 51 -1.15 9.45 -13.15
N SER A 52 -2.25 8.93 -12.59
CA SER A 52 -2.23 7.77 -11.70
C SER A 52 -1.58 6.55 -12.35
N SER A 53 -1.90 6.25 -13.62
CA SER A 53 -1.31 5.11 -14.32
C SER A 53 0.21 5.24 -14.51
N VAL A 54 0.71 6.45 -14.82
CA VAL A 54 2.16 6.69 -14.93
C VAL A 54 2.82 6.62 -13.55
N ALA A 55 2.16 7.15 -12.51
CA ALA A 55 2.66 7.11 -11.14
C ALA A 55 2.80 5.70 -10.62
N GLU A 56 1.80 4.85 -10.83
CA GLU A 56 1.84 3.42 -10.48
C GLU A 56 2.98 2.70 -11.21
N GLU A 57 3.15 2.93 -12.52
CA GLU A 57 4.22 2.31 -13.30
C GLU A 57 5.61 2.71 -12.79
N ARG A 58 5.79 3.99 -12.43
CA ARG A 58 7.04 4.50 -11.86
C ARG A 58 7.28 3.96 -10.45
N ALA A 59 6.26 3.98 -9.59
CA ALA A 59 6.37 3.46 -8.23
C ALA A 59 6.74 1.97 -8.23
N ARG A 60 6.14 1.17 -9.11
CA ARG A 60 6.45 -0.27 -9.25
C ARG A 60 7.92 -0.52 -9.57
N ASN A 61 8.53 0.38 -10.34
CA ASN A 61 9.91 0.25 -10.81
C ASN A 61 10.91 1.14 -10.06
N SER A 62 10.48 1.93 -9.08
CA SER A 62 11.33 2.95 -8.42
C SER A 62 12.40 2.29 -7.53
N PRO A 63 13.69 2.44 -7.87
CA PRO A 63 14.77 1.99 -7.00
C PRO A 63 14.84 2.81 -5.70
N GLU A 64 14.43 4.08 -5.72
CA GLU A 64 14.34 4.95 -4.54
C GLU A 64 13.30 4.41 -3.56
N LEU A 65 12.09 4.08 -4.03
CA LEU A 65 11.04 3.49 -3.18
C LEU A 65 11.51 2.16 -2.58
N ARG A 66 12.12 1.30 -3.39
CA ARG A 66 12.66 0.02 -2.92
C ARG A 66 13.71 0.24 -1.83
N ARG A 67 14.63 1.19 -2.02
CA ARG A 67 15.67 1.52 -1.04
C ARG A 67 15.07 2.13 0.25
N ALA A 68 14.05 2.96 0.12
CA ALA A 68 13.34 3.55 1.26
C ALA A 68 12.67 2.48 2.13
N ILE A 69 12.03 1.48 1.52
CA ILE A 69 11.43 0.35 2.24
C ILE A 69 12.53 -0.55 2.86
N GLN A 70 13.58 -0.87 2.11
CA GLN A 70 14.64 -1.75 2.57
C GLN A 70 15.44 -1.19 3.76
N ASN A 71 15.62 0.13 3.81
CA ASN A 71 16.40 0.81 4.84
C ASN A 71 15.54 1.61 5.81
N HIS A 72 14.24 1.33 5.88
CA HIS A 72 13.32 2.04 6.77
C HIS A 72 13.74 1.89 8.24
N SER A 73 13.56 2.94 9.04
CA SER A 73 13.89 2.97 10.47
C SER A 73 12.97 2.06 11.28
N ASP A 74 11.67 2.04 10.96
CA ASP A 74 10.71 1.11 11.55
C ASP A 74 11.01 -0.34 11.09
N PRO A 75 11.31 -1.27 12.03
CA PRO A 75 11.66 -2.65 11.71
C PRO A 75 10.52 -3.45 11.07
N ARG A 76 9.26 -3.01 11.21
CA ARG A 76 8.09 -3.67 10.59
C ARG A 76 7.98 -3.37 9.10
N ILE A 77 8.45 -2.18 8.69
CA ILE A 77 8.50 -1.74 7.29
C ILE A 77 9.82 -2.22 6.64
N ARG A 78 10.90 -2.24 7.42
CA ARG A 78 12.24 -2.59 6.95
C ARG A 78 12.28 -3.96 6.30
N GLY A 79 12.65 -3.99 5.02
CA GLY A 79 12.71 -5.24 4.24
C GLY A 79 11.34 -5.76 3.78
N GLY A 80 10.29 -4.95 3.92
CA GLY A 80 8.97 -5.23 3.36
C GLY A 80 8.94 -5.17 1.82
N GLU A 81 7.76 -5.45 1.26
CA GLU A 81 7.50 -5.47 -0.18
C GLU A 81 6.54 -4.34 -0.56
N SER A 82 6.84 -3.62 -1.64
CA SER A 82 5.91 -2.67 -2.24
C SER A 82 4.83 -3.40 -3.03
N ALA A 83 3.57 -3.13 -2.69
CA ALA A 83 2.39 -3.64 -3.35
C ALA A 83 1.66 -2.49 -4.05
N VAL A 84 2.03 -2.23 -5.31
CA VAL A 84 1.49 -1.13 -6.11
C VAL A 84 0.17 -1.54 -6.78
N ASN A 85 -0.86 -0.70 -6.61
CA ASN A 85 -2.20 -0.85 -7.17
C ASN A 85 -2.81 -2.24 -6.89
N ARG A 86 -2.58 -2.77 -5.69
CA ARG A 86 -2.94 -4.14 -5.34
C ARG A 86 -4.24 -4.19 -4.56
N GLU A 87 -5.17 -5.00 -5.03
CA GLU A 87 -6.48 -5.18 -4.41
C GLU A 87 -6.37 -5.81 -3.02
N ARG A 88 -7.17 -5.29 -2.08
CA ARG A 88 -7.30 -5.79 -0.70
C ARG A 88 -8.77 -5.76 -0.26
N TYR A 89 -9.11 -6.63 0.67
CA TYR A 89 -10.45 -6.74 1.24
C TYR A 89 -10.43 -6.33 2.69
N VAL A 90 -11.35 -5.45 3.11
CA VAL A 90 -11.39 -4.88 4.45
C VAL A 90 -12.79 -5.04 5.01
N ARG A 91 -12.91 -5.63 6.21
CA ARG A 91 -14.16 -5.61 6.95
C ARG A 91 -14.40 -4.25 7.58
N TYR A 92 -15.59 -3.71 7.40
CA TYR A 92 -16.02 -2.43 7.94
C TYR A 92 -17.55 -2.41 8.14
N ASP A 93 -18.02 -2.77 9.32
CA ASP A 93 -19.45 -3.00 9.57
C ASP A 93 -20.28 -1.72 9.70
N ASN A 94 -19.64 -0.57 9.94
CA ASN A 94 -20.31 0.70 10.22
C ASN A 94 -20.10 1.73 9.10
N ALA A 95 -20.18 1.30 7.85
CA ALA A 95 -19.97 2.19 6.71
C ALA A 95 -21.09 3.25 6.63
N ASP A 96 -20.71 4.51 6.41
CA ASP A 96 -21.68 5.57 6.17
C ASP A 96 -22.44 5.27 4.85
N PRO A 97 -23.78 5.25 4.85
CA PRO A 97 -24.57 5.06 3.63
C PRO A 97 -24.23 6.04 2.50
N ASN A 98 -23.76 7.25 2.84
CA ASN A 98 -23.37 8.28 1.89
C ASN A 98 -22.07 7.94 1.13
N TRP A 99 -21.30 6.96 1.58
CA TRP A 99 -20.11 6.52 0.85
C TRP A 99 -20.45 5.89 -0.51
N ASN A 100 -21.69 5.42 -0.69
CA ASN A 100 -22.15 4.74 -1.91
C ASN A 100 -21.20 3.62 -2.37
N ARG A 101 -20.55 2.94 -1.42
CA ARG A 101 -19.61 1.85 -1.71
C ARG A 101 -20.33 0.51 -1.76
N ARG A 102 -20.01 -0.28 -2.78
CA ARG A 102 -20.54 -1.63 -2.93
C ARG A 102 -19.79 -2.61 -2.03
N ARG A 103 -20.55 -3.26 -1.15
CA ARG A 103 -20.10 -4.43 -0.39
C ARG A 103 -19.79 -5.59 -1.33
N VAL A 104 -18.74 -6.32 -0.99
CA VAL A 104 -18.37 -7.57 -1.65
C VAL A 104 -19.39 -8.64 -1.25
N ASP A 105 -19.84 -9.43 -2.23
CA ASP A 105 -20.75 -10.55 -1.95
C ASP A 105 -20.04 -11.55 -1.02
N PRO A 106 -20.65 -11.91 0.13
CA PRO A 106 -20.08 -12.91 1.03
C PRO A 106 -19.71 -14.22 0.34
N ARG A 107 -20.46 -14.62 -0.70
CA ARG A 107 -20.16 -15.81 -1.51
C ARG A 107 -18.86 -15.67 -2.27
N THR A 108 -18.49 -14.48 -2.72
CA THR A 108 -17.20 -14.23 -3.38
C THR A 108 -16.05 -14.51 -2.42
N ILE A 109 -16.15 -14.04 -1.18
CA ILE A 109 -15.14 -14.27 -0.14
C ILE A 109 -15.08 -15.77 0.21
N GLN A 110 -16.24 -16.40 0.46
CA GLN A 110 -16.32 -17.82 0.79
C GLN A 110 -15.75 -18.70 -0.33
N ASN A 111 -16.14 -18.47 -1.58
CA ASN A 111 -15.62 -19.24 -2.72
C ASN A 111 -14.11 -19.11 -2.85
N HIS A 112 -13.56 -17.91 -2.59
CA HIS A 112 -12.12 -17.70 -2.64
C HIS A 112 -11.42 -18.50 -1.53
N LEU A 113 -11.91 -18.42 -0.28
CA LEU A 113 -11.40 -19.18 0.86
C LEU A 113 -11.57 -20.71 0.69
N ASP A 114 -12.64 -21.17 0.05
CA ASP A 114 -12.87 -22.58 -0.28
C ASP A 114 -11.89 -23.08 -1.35
N ASN A 115 -11.61 -22.27 -2.38
CA ASN A 115 -10.62 -22.60 -3.40
C ASN A 115 -9.23 -22.78 -2.80
N ILE A 116 -8.88 -21.84 -1.93
CA ILE A 116 -7.69 -21.82 -1.09
C ILE A 116 -7.58 -23.10 -0.27
N GLU A 117 -8.60 -23.41 0.52
CA GLU A 117 -8.64 -24.58 1.39
C GLU A 117 -8.49 -25.87 0.58
N ARG A 118 -9.16 -25.96 -0.57
CA ARG A 118 -9.06 -27.11 -1.47
C ARG A 118 -7.66 -27.27 -2.06
N GLN A 119 -7.00 -26.17 -2.45
CA GLN A 119 -5.62 -26.20 -2.96
C GLN A 119 -4.66 -26.70 -1.89
N ILE A 120 -4.75 -26.16 -0.68
CA ILE A 120 -3.95 -26.58 0.47
C ILE A 120 -4.24 -28.03 0.84
N ARG A 121 -5.50 -28.48 0.94
CA ARG A 121 -5.82 -29.88 1.24
C ARG A 121 -5.25 -30.84 0.20
N ARG A 122 -5.25 -30.47 -1.09
CA ARG A 122 -4.70 -31.29 -2.18
C ARG A 122 -3.16 -31.33 -2.17
N GLN A 123 -2.51 -30.26 -1.72
CA GLN A 123 -1.04 -30.11 -1.78
C GLN A 123 -0.33 -30.25 -0.42
N GLY A 124 -1.08 -30.21 0.68
CA GLY A 124 -0.61 -29.87 2.03
C GLY A 124 0.29 -30.91 2.67
N ALA A 125 0.09 -32.20 2.38
CA ALA A 125 0.97 -33.24 2.93
C ALA A 125 2.39 -33.20 2.34
N ARG A 126 2.56 -32.74 1.08
CA ARG A 126 3.87 -32.73 0.39
C ARG A 126 4.59 -31.39 0.50
N ILE A 127 3.85 -30.28 0.49
CA ILE A 127 4.43 -28.93 0.57
C ILE A 127 4.88 -28.63 2.01
N LEU A 128 4.08 -28.94 3.03
CA LEU A 128 4.39 -28.54 4.41
C LEU A 128 5.47 -29.41 5.10
N ALA A 129 5.77 -30.57 4.51
CA ALA A 129 6.79 -31.51 5.01
C ALA A 129 8.24 -31.05 4.77
N THR A 130 8.47 -30.00 3.97
CA THR A 130 9.81 -29.51 3.64
C THR A 130 9.95 -28.02 3.97
N ARG A 131 11.16 -27.59 4.37
CA ARG A 131 11.45 -26.15 4.61
C ARG A 131 11.11 -25.28 3.39
N ALA A 132 11.33 -25.80 2.19
CA ALA A 132 11.01 -25.12 0.94
C ALA A 132 9.49 -24.91 0.77
N GLY A 133 8.67 -25.91 1.10
CA GLY A 133 7.23 -25.74 0.99
C GLY A 133 6.59 -24.99 2.17
N GLN A 134 7.22 -24.94 3.36
CA GLN A 134 6.86 -23.97 4.40
C GLN A 134 7.10 -22.52 3.92
N ALA A 135 8.23 -22.25 3.28
CA ALA A 135 8.50 -20.95 2.67
C ALA A 135 7.51 -20.64 1.54
N ALA A 136 7.15 -21.63 0.71
CA ALA A 136 6.14 -21.46 -0.34
C ALA A 136 4.75 -21.16 0.24
N ALA A 137 4.35 -21.81 1.34
CA ALA A 137 3.08 -21.56 2.02
C ALA A 137 3.01 -20.13 2.59
N ARG A 138 4.11 -19.63 3.18
CA ARG A 138 4.19 -18.23 3.65
C ARG A 138 4.13 -17.24 2.49
N SER A 139 4.85 -17.49 1.40
CA SER A 139 4.78 -16.68 0.20
C SER A 139 3.39 -16.69 -0.42
N TRP A 140 2.64 -17.79 -0.27
CA TRP A 140 1.29 -17.91 -0.77
C TRP A 140 0.28 -17.05 0.02
N LEU A 141 0.44 -16.90 1.34
CA LEU A 141 -0.35 -15.94 2.14
C LEU A 141 -0.20 -14.50 1.62
N LYS A 142 1.00 -14.13 1.14
CA LYS A 142 1.24 -12.82 0.50
C LYS A 142 0.51 -12.63 -0.82
N ILE A 143 0.05 -13.70 -1.47
CA ILE A 143 -0.53 -13.66 -2.83
C ILE A 143 -2.05 -13.45 -2.76
N VAL A 144 -2.69 -13.85 -1.66
CA VAL A 144 -4.15 -13.85 -1.53
C VAL A 144 -4.67 -12.52 -0.96
N PRO A 145 -5.45 -11.74 -1.73
CA PRO A 145 -5.99 -10.44 -1.29
C PRO A 145 -6.81 -10.47 0.00
N ILE A 146 -7.42 -11.61 0.30
CA ILE A 146 -8.28 -11.86 1.47
C ILE A 146 -7.43 -12.22 2.70
N LEU A 147 -6.29 -12.91 2.54
CA LEU A 147 -5.49 -13.37 3.69
C LEU A 147 -4.54 -12.28 4.23
N ASN A 148 -4.53 -11.09 3.62
CA ASN A 148 -3.66 -10.00 4.00
C ASN A 148 -3.86 -9.46 5.45
N ILE A 149 -4.98 -9.80 6.10
CA ILE A 149 -5.32 -9.37 7.47
C ILE A 149 -5.20 -10.51 8.50
N ILE A 150 -4.83 -11.73 8.07
CA ILE A 150 -4.69 -12.87 8.98
C ILE A 150 -3.29 -12.94 9.60
N SER A 151 -2.31 -12.30 8.98
CA SER A 151 -0.93 -12.37 9.45
C SER A 151 -0.67 -11.58 10.75
N THR A 152 -1.67 -10.86 11.28
CA THR A 152 -1.60 -10.19 12.60
C THR A 152 -1.82 -11.13 13.78
N ALA A 153 -2.37 -12.32 13.58
CA ALA A 153 -2.62 -13.27 14.67
C ALA A 153 -1.34 -13.96 15.20
N TYR A 154 -0.20 -13.83 14.51
CA TYR A 154 1.03 -14.55 14.84
C TYR A 154 2.22 -13.62 14.99
N ASP A 155 2.41 -13.12 16.21
CA ASP A 155 3.70 -12.57 16.69
C ASP A 155 4.28 -13.37 17.88
N VAL A 156 3.66 -14.48 18.31
CA VAL A 156 4.06 -15.11 19.60
C VAL A 156 4.19 -16.64 19.61
N TYR A 157 3.76 -17.40 18.59
CA TYR A 157 3.87 -18.86 18.66
C TYR A 157 4.89 -19.46 17.69
N ASP A 158 5.86 -20.15 18.28
CA ASP A 158 6.92 -20.92 17.63
C ASP A 158 6.38 -21.72 16.44
N ILE A 159 6.99 -21.48 15.29
CA ILE A 159 6.76 -22.17 14.02
C ILE A 159 7.26 -23.61 14.16
N ALA A 160 6.47 -24.47 14.81
CA ALA A 160 6.74 -25.90 14.92
C ALA A 160 5.60 -26.77 14.37
N SER A 161 4.40 -26.22 14.15
CA SER A 161 3.18 -26.99 13.76
C SER A 161 2.55 -26.58 12.42
N ALA A 162 3.35 -26.19 11.44
CA ALA A 162 2.93 -25.61 10.15
C ALA A 162 1.88 -26.38 9.31
N GLY A 163 1.51 -27.62 9.68
CA GLY A 163 0.49 -28.44 9.01
C GLY A 163 -0.95 -28.19 9.45
N VAL A 164 -1.18 -27.86 10.73
CA VAL A 164 -2.52 -27.66 11.30
C VAL A 164 -2.94 -26.18 11.22
N ASP A 165 -1.96 -25.28 11.13
CA ASP A 165 -2.17 -23.85 11.30
C ASP A 165 -2.89 -23.18 10.11
N ILE A 166 -2.77 -23.68 8.88
CA ILE A 166 -3.33 -23.00 7.70
C ILE A 166 -4.86 -23.16 7.62
N VAL A 167 -5.40 -24.32 8.01
CA VAL A 167 -6.87 -24.50 8.04
C VAL A 167 -7.49 -23.63 9.13
N GLN A 168 -6.83 -23.51 10.28
CA GLN A 168 -7.24 -22.57 11.34
C GLN A 168 -7.13 -21.12 10.88
N GLN A 169 -6.10 -20.76 10.11
CA GLN A 169 -5.99 -19.44 9.48
C GLN A 169 -7.15 -19.15 8.51
N ILE A 170 -7.56 -20.14 7.71
CA ILE A 170 -8.72 -20.00 6.82
C ILE A 170 -10.01 -19.85 7.63
N GLN A 171 -10.17 -20.57 8.74
CA GLN A 171 -11.32 -20.40 9.64
C GLN A 171 -11.35 -19.01 10.28
N ALA A 172 -10.21 -18.54 10.80
CA ALA A 172 -10.07 -17.17 11.30
C ALA A 172 -10.37 -16.12 10.20
N ALA A 173 -9.97 -16.38 8.95
CA ALA A 173 -10.35 -15.56 7.80
C ALA A 173 -11.86 -15.47 7.65
N ARG A 174 -12.57 -16.62 7.71
CA ARG A 174 -14.03 -16.67 7.55
C ARG A 174 -14.72 -15.84 8.63
N GLU A 175 -14.25 -15.92 9.87
CA GLU A 175 -14.77 -15.11 10.98
C GLU A 175 -14.47 -13.62 10.75
N GLN A 176 -13.24 -13.29 10.35
CA GLN A 176 -12.82 -11.93 10.06
C GLN A 176 -13.60 -11.28 8.91
N PHE A 177 -14.05 -12.05 7.92
CA PHE A 177 -14.86 -11.56 6.79
C PHE A 177 -16.34 -11.93 6.89
N SER A 178 -16.84 -12.27 8.08
CA SER A 178 -18.26 -12.58 8.31
C SER A 178 -19.18 -11.35 8.28
N GLY A 179 -18.61 -10.14 8.32
CA GLY A 179 -19.32 -8.86 8.29
C GLY A 179 -19.35 -8.19 6.91
N ASP A 180 -19.54 -6.88 6.90
CA ASP A 180 -19.55 -6.10 5.67
C ASP A 180 -18.13 -5.89 5.15
N VAL A 181 -17.84 -6.43 3.97
CA VAL A 181 -16.51 -6.39 3.37
C VAL A 181 -16.48 -5.44 2.19
N TYR A 182 -15.47 -4.59 2.15
CA TYR A 182 -15.23 -3.62 1.08
C TYR A 182 -13.91 -3.92 0.40
N ARG A 183 -13.90 -3.68 -0.91
CA ARG A 183 -12.67 -3.73 -1.70
C ARG A 183 -11.97 -2.38 -1.64
N ILE A 184 -10.67 -2.40 -1.40
CA ILE A 184 -9.79 -1.25 -1.51
C ILE A 184 -8.59 -1.52 -2.43
N ARG A 185 -7.93 -0.45 -2.86
CA ARG A 185 -6.76 -0.55 -3.72
C ARG A 185 -5.86 0.68 -3.54
N PRO A 186 -4.97 0.68 -2.53
CA PRO A 186 -3.96 1.72 -2.38
C PRO A 186 -3.07 1.80 -3.62
N ASP A 187 -2.71 3.01 -4.04
CA ASP A 187 -1.76 3.20 -5.13
C ASP A 187 -0.42 2.56 -4.79
N VAL A 188 0.05 2.77 -3.57
CA VAL A 188 1.25 2.12 -3.04
C VAL A 188 0.97 1.64 -1.62
N ALA A 189 0.97 0.34 -1.42
CA ALA A 189 1.02 -0.27 -0.09
C ALA A 189 2.42 -0.81 0.20
N VAL A 190 2.79 -0.86 1.48
CA VAL A 190 3.97 -1.59 1.96
C VAL A 190 3.47 -2.74 2.80
N THR A 191 3.94 -3.94 2.47
CA THR A 191 3.57 -5.16 3.17
C THR A 191 4.76 -5.76 3.88
N GLY A 192 4.52 -6.27 5.10
CA GLY A 192 5.53 -6.99 5.86
C GLY A 192 5.79 -8.40 5.29
N PRO A 193 6.74 -9.14 5.88
CA PRO A 193 7.13 -10.48 5.42
C PRO A 193 6.01 -11.52 5.37
N ASN A 194 4.86 -11.28 6.01
CA ASN A 194 3.72 -12.19 6.05
C ASN A 194 2.48 -11.63 5.32
N GLY A 195 2.61 -10.50 4.61
CA GLY A 195 1.51 -9.88 3.86
C GLY A 195 0.69 -8.83 4.63
N GLN A 196 0.99 -8.61 5.92
CA GLN A 196 0.37 -7.55 6.73
C GLN A 196 0.61 -6.18 6.11
N LEU A 197 -0.40 -5.32 6.10
CA LEU A 197 -0.23 -3.93 5.67
C LEU A 197 0.54 -3.14 6.73
N GLN A 198 1.57 -2.42 6.31
CA GLN A 198 2.41 -1.62 7.21
C GLN A 198 2.33 -0.12 6.91
N ALA A 199 2.07 0.24 5.67
CA ALA A 199 1.81 1.61 5.25
C ALA A 199 0.98 1.60 3.96
N ALA A 200 0.18 2.65 3.76
CA ALA A 200 -0.62 2.85 2.56
C ALA A 200 -0.52 4.30 2.11
N TYR A 201 -0.23 4.50 0.84
CA TYR A 201 -0.07 5.80 0.20
C TYR A 201 -0.98 5.87 -1.04
N ASP A 202 -1.56 7.04 -1.27
CA ASP A 202 -2.47 7.32 -2.39
C ASP A 202 -2.01 8.63 -3.05
N PHE A 203 -1.70 8.61 -4.35
CA PHE A 203 -1.27 9.80 -5.07
C PHE A 203 -2.47 10.70 -5.33
N LYS A 204 -2.37 11.97 -4.93
CA LYS A 204 -3.39 12.98 -5.20
C LYS A 204 -2.86 13.99 -6.19
N PHE A 205 -3.25 13.83 -7.45
CA PHE A 205 -2.97 14.78 -8.53
C PHE A 205 -3.95 15.95 -8.50
N ASP A 206 -3.79 16.92 -9.42
CA ASP A 206 -4.65 18.11 -9.43
C ASP A 206 -6.12 17.69 -9.51
N THR A 207 -6.95 18.24 -8.62
CA THR A 207 -8.41 17.95 -8.49
C THR A 207 -8.77 16.53 -8.03
N ASP A 208 -7.79 15.69 -7.70
CA ASP A 208 -8.02 14.37 -7.11
C ASP A 208 -8.08 14.46 -5.59
N ASP A 209 -9.06 13.77 -5.00
CA ASP A 209 -9.26 13.70 -3.56
C ASP A 209 -9.60 12.26 -3.17
N TRP A 210 -9.65 12.00 -1.87
CA TRP A 210 -10.13 10.74 -1.35
C TRP A 210 -11.58 10.51 -1.75
N GLN A 211 -11.85 9.34 -2.33
CA GLN A 211 -13.22 8.92 -2.53
C GLN A 211 -13.89 8.74 -1.15
N PRO A 212 -15.21 9.00 -1.02
CA PRO A 212 -15.93 8.79 0.23
C PRO A 212 -15.62 7.42 0.85
N GLY A 213 -15.23 7.38 2.13
CA GLY A 213 -14.89 6.13 2.84
C GLY A 213 -13.52 5.54 2.54
N GLN A 214 -12.71 6.12 1.65
CA GLN A 214 -11.41 5.55 1.25
C GLN A 214 -10.41 5.58 2.40
N GLN A 215 -10.27 6.73 3.04
CA GLN A 215 -9.34 6.93 4.14
C GLN A 215 -9.68 6.01 5.31
N GLU A 216 -10.97 5.92 5.65
CA GLU A 216 -11.47 5.12 6.76
C GLU A 216 -11.24 3.63 6.52
N LEU A 217 -11.46 3.15 5.29
CA LEU A 217 -11.20 1.76 4.94
C LEU A 217 -9.70 1.44 4.91
N TYR A 218 -8.85 2.35 4.43
CA TYR A 218 -7.40 2.15 4.46
C TYR A 218 -6.87 2.15 5.90
N ALA A 219 -7.34 3.11 6.72
CA ALA A 219 -7.01 3.19 8.14
C ALA A 219 -7.47 1.94 8.90
N GLN A 220 -8.65 1.41 8.57
CA GLN A 220 -9.14 0.17 9.16
C GLN A 220 -8.24 -1.03 8.80
N ASP A 221 -7.78 -1.13 7.55
CA ASP A 221 -6.85 -2.20 7.14
C ASP A 221 -5.50 -2.09 7.87
N LEU A 222 -4.96 -0.88 7.98
CA LEU A 222 -3.73 -0.60 8.73
C LEU A 222 -3.87 -0.97 10.21
N ARG A 223 -4.98 -0.60 10.85
CA ARG A 223 -5.29 -0.98 12.24
C ARG A 223 -5.40 -2.49 12.41
N ASN A 224 -6.17 -3.15 11.54
CA ASN A 224 -6.33 -4.60 11.59
C ASN A 224 -5.01 -5.35 11.33
N SER A 225 -4.08 -4.72 10.61
CA SER A 225 -2.74 -5.22 10.30
C SER A 225 -1.67 -4.85 11.34
N GLY A 226 -2.03 -4.14 12.43
CA GLY A 226 -1.08 -3.76 13.48
C GLY A 226 0.01 -2.79 13.02
N ALA A 227 -0.28 -1.98 12.00
CA ALA A 227 0.67 -1.00 11.46
C ALA A 227 1.11 0.01 12.52
N ALA A 228 2.35 0.48 12.39
CA ALA A 228 2.95 1.54 13.20
C ALA A 228 2.11 2.80 13.26
N ASN A 229 1.72 3.22 12.07
CA ASN A 229 0.94 4.39 11.81
C ASN A 229 -0.34 3.90 11.14
N PRO A 230 -1.49 3.96 11.84
CA PRO A 230 -2.76 3.54 11.29
C PRO A 230 -3.35 4.56 10.30
N GLU A 231 -2.64 5.63 9.99
CA GLU A 231 -3.11 6.68 9.07
C GLU A 231 -2.58 6.46 7.65
N PRO A 232 -3.47 6.32 6.64
CA PRO A 232 -3.04 6.34 5.25
C PRO A 232 -2.52 7.74 4.87
N GLN A 233 -1.60 7.77 3.92
CA GLN A 233 -0.91 9.00 3.53
C GLN A 233 -1.35 9.44 2.13
N SER A 234 -1.79 10.68 1.98
CA SER A 234 -1.99 11.29 0.66
C SER A 234 -0.68 11.89 0.17
N VAL A 235 -0.18 11.48 -1.00
CA VAL A 235 1.02 12.06 -1.62
C VAL A 235 0.56 13.09 -2.65
N ASN A 236 0.60 14.38 -2.27
CA ASN A 236 0.07 15.47 -3.09
C ASN A 236 1.13 16.51 -3.47
N ALA A 237 0.82 17.33 -4.47
CA ALA A 237 1.77 18.26 -5.08
C ALA A 237 2.23 19.37 -4.13
N VAL A 238 1.36 19.78 -3.21
CA VAL A 238 1.63 20.84 -2.22
C VAL A 238 2.63 20.33 -1.20
N ASP A 239 2.39 19.15 -0.62
CA ASP A 239 3.24 18.55 0.40
C ASP A 239 4.61 18.15 -0.14
N CYS A 240 4.65 17.74 -1.41
CA CYS A 240 5.89 17.39 -2.11
C CYS A 240 6.64 18.61 -2.66
N GLY A 241 6.03 19.79 -2.66
CA GLY A 241 6.56 21.01 -3.26
C GLY A 241 6.87 20.83 -4.75
N CYS A 242 5.95 20.19 -5.47
CA CYS A 242 6.01 20.01 -6.93
C CYS A 242 5.47 21.24 -7.69
N ASP A 243 4.77 22.14 -7.00
CA ASP A 243 4.19 23.37 -7.56
C ASP A 243 5.08 24.58 -7.23
N GLY A 244 5.67 25.19 -8.27
CA GLY A 244 6.50 26.39 -8.13
C GLY A 244 8.00 26.14 -7.96
N PRO A 245 8.84 27.20 -8.06
CA PRO A 245 10.28 27.06 -7.99
C PRO A 245 10.68 26.45 -6.65
N ALA A 246 11.57 25.44 -6.69
CA ALA A 246 12.12 24.83 -5.50
C ALA A 246 12.45 25.90 -4.45
N ARG A 247 12.02 25.72 -3.19
CA ARG A 247 12.40 26.63 -2.12
C ARG A 247 13.91 26.51 -1.95
N ILE A 248 14.65 27.39 -2.64
CA ILE A 248 16.05 27.63 -2.34
C ILE A 248 16.00 28.21 -0.94
N ASN A 249 16.43 27.44 0.06
CA ASN A 249 16.76 27.96 1.37
C ASN A 249 17.71 29.14 1.13
N SER A 250 17.18 30.34 1.21
CA SER A 250 17.95 31.58 1.16
C SER A 250 18.59 31.77 2.54
N ALA A 251 19.32 30.76 3.01
CA ALA A 251 20.19 30.86 4.15
C ALA A 251 21.58 31.14 3.59
N GLY A 252 21.89 32.43 3.41
CA GLY A 252 23.23 32.88 3.01
C GLY A 252 23.28 33.82 1.80
N ALA A 253 22.48 34.88 1.80
CA ALA A 253 22.83 36.09 1.06
C ALA A 253 22.40 37.30 1.89
N VAL A 254 23.22 37.59 2.91
CA VAL A 254 23.25 38.89 3.60
C VAL A 254 24.71 39.34 3.53
N GLY A 255 24.94 40.48 2.88
CA GLY A 255 26.22 41.20 2.85
C GLY A 255 27.01 41.01 1.57
#